data_AF-A0A166PIG4-F1
#
_entry.id   AF-A0A166PIG4-F1
#
_cell.length_a   1.000
_cell.length_b   1.000
_cell.length_c   1.000
_cell.angle_alpha   90.00
_cell.angle_beta   90.00
_cell.angle_gamma   90.00
#
_symmetry.space_group_name_H-M   'P 1'
#
loop_
_entity.id
_entity.type
_entity.pdbx_description
1 polymer ?
#
loop_
_entity_poly.entity_id
_entity_poly.type
_entity_poly.pdbx_seq_one_letter_code
_entity_poly.pdbx_strand_id
1 'polypeptide(L)'
;MCDWLSEIIVADGPDPEHLKAARESLFQSSVAIEPNPNPPAGFEAAGMGRLITLAQPQPLRTLKERFCRNLGRNALSIAIPQTKSIDEIKEIRTIAVCPGSGASLLMRNGKPLADLLVTGEMSHHDALAAIENGSCVMTVFHSNSERGYVQGELRRKLRDELSVAWPKYKSSMAQSGEWSEDVLGGDDFEVEYSKVDADPYQIIL
;
A
#
# COMPACT_ATOMS: atom_id res chain seq x y z
N MET A 1 -4.18 -0.05 -4.20
CA MET A 1 -2.95 0.47 -3.57
C MET A 1 -3.07 0.56 -2.05
N CYS A 2 -4.06 1.27 -1.49
CA CYS A 2 -4.23 1.37 -0.03
C CYS A 2 -4.42 -0.01 0.64
N ASP A 3 -5.20 -0.91 0.02
CA ASP A 3 -5.37 -2.29 0.51
C ASP A 3 -4.04 -3.04 0.56
N TRP A 4 -3.25 -3.01 -0.52
CA TRP A 4 -1.91 -3.57 -0.56
C TRP A 4 -0.99 -2.99 0.53
N LEU A 5 -0.98 -1.66 0.70
CA LEU A 5 -0.15 -1.02 1.73
C LEU A 5 -0.56 -1.49 3.13
N SER A 6 -1.86 -1.63 3.37
CA SER A 6 -2.44 -2.15 4.61
C SER A 6 -1.92 -3.56 4.93
N GLU A 7 -1.91 -4.43 3.91
CA GLU A 7 -1.52 -5.83 4.02
C GLU A 7 -0.02 -5.98 4.32
N ILE A 8 0.85 -5.26 3.59
CA ILE A 8 2.30 -5.39 3.76
C ILE A 8 2.82 -4.89 5.11
N ILE A 9 2.05 -4.09 5.85
CA ILE A 9 2.39 -3.65 7.21
C ILE A 9 2.29 -4.81 8.20
N VAL A 10 1.34 -5.73 7.99
CA VAL A 10 0.98 -6.77 8.96
C VAL A 10 1.36 -8.19 8.51
N ALA A 11 1.57 -8.41 7.23
CA ALA A 11 1.86 -9.73 6.67
C ALA A 11 3.28 -10.19 7.02
N ASP A 12 3.46 -11.51 7.15
CA ASP A 12 4.77 -12.10 7.44
C ASP A 12 5.71 -12.13 6.22
N GLY A 13 5.14 -12.02 5.01
CA GLY A 13 5.85 -11.93 3.73
C GLY A 13 5.11 -11.07 2.70
N PRO A 14 5.79 -10.65 1.60
CA PRO A 14 5.24 -9.74 0.60
C PRO A 14 4.47 -10.43 -0.54
N ASP A 15 4.50 -11.76 -0.63
CA ASP A 15 3.83 -12.51 -1.69
C ASP A 15 2.31 -12.59 -1.48
N PRO A 16 1.52 -12.80 -2.55
CA PRO A 16 0.06 -12.73 -2.49
C PRO A 16 -0.59 -13.68 -1.47
N GLU A 17 0.02 -14.83 -1.20
CA GLU A 17 -0.51 -15.81 -0.23
C GLU A 17 -0.42 -15.25 1.19
N HIS A 18 0.73 -14.70 1.57
CA HIS A 18 0.90 -14.06 2.88
C HIS A 18 0.04 -12.80 3.04
N LEU A 19 -0.09 -11.96 1.99
CA LEU A 19 -0.95 -10.77 2.04
C LEU A 19 -2.41 -11.14 2.25
N LYS A 20 -2.90 -12.13 1.49
CA LYS A 20 -4.27 -12.64 1.61
C LYS A 20 -4.50 -13.24 3.01
N ALA A 21 -3.59 -14.09 3.48
CA ALA A 21 -3.69 -14.72 4.79
C ALA A 21 -3.72 -13.67 5.91
N ALA A 22 -2.91 -12.62 5.82
CA ALA A 22 -2.91 -11.52 6.78
C ALA A 22 -4.23 -10.76 6.79
N ARG A 23 -4.78 -10.43 5.62
CA ARG A 23 -6.10 -9.79 5.50
C ARG A 23 -7.21 -10.63 6.11
N GLU A 24 -7.21 -11.94 5.87
CA GLU A 24 -8.27 -12.84 6.34
C GLU A 24 -8.18 -13.15 7.84
N SER A 25 -6.97 -13.18 8.42
CA SER A 25 -6.76 -13.60 9.81
C SER A 25 -6.50 -12.46 10.80
N LEU A 26 -5.88 -11.37 10.37
CA LEU A 26 -5.45 -10.27 11.25
C LEU A 26 -6.40 -9.09 11.22
N PHE A 27 -7.17 -8.88 10.15
CA PHE A 27 -8.08 -7.73 10.06
C PHE A 27 -9.44 -8.09 10.65
N GLN A 28 -9.84 -7.37 11.69
CA GLN A 28 -11.23 -7.34 12.13
C GLN A 28 -12.08 -6.52 11.14
N SER A 29 -11.55 -5.42 10.65
CA SER A 29 -12.19 -4.57 9.64
C SER A 29 -11.16 -3.80 8.82
N SER A 30 -11.54 -3.45 7.60
CA SER A 30 -10.82 -2.52 6.73
C SER A 30 -11.84 -1.70 5.96
N VAL A 31 -11.83 -0.38 6.16
CA VAL A 31 -12.80 0.54 5.54
C VAL A 31 -12.08 1.72 4.89
N ALA A 32 -12.65 2.27 3.83
CA ALA A 32 -12.15 3.52 3.25
C ALA A 32 -12.34 4.68 4.23
N ILE A 33 -11.34 5.55 4.37
CA ILE A 33 -11.43 6.74 5.24
C ILE A 33 -12.37 7.77 4.60
N GLU A 34 -12.22 7.95 3.29
CA GLU A 34 -13.13 8.72 2.45
C GLU A 34 -13.65 7.81 1.32
N PRO A 35 -14.84 7.18 1.51
CA PRO A 35 -15.45 6.33 0.51
C PRO A 35 -15.74 7.09 -0.79
N ASN A 36 -15.59 6.42 -1.94
CA ASN A 36 -16.04 6.97 -3.21
C ASN A 36 -17.58 6.97 -3.22
N PRO A 37 -18.25 8.12 -3.46
CA PRO A 37 -19.71 8.18 -3.48
C PRO A 37 -20.34 7.41 -4.65
N ASN A 38 -19.60 7.23 -5.75
CA ASN A 38 -20.06 6.54 -6.96
C ASN A 38 -18.99 5.53 -7.41
N PRO A 39 -18.79 4.42 -6.66
CA PRO A 39 -17.81 3.42 -7.01
C PRO A 39 -18.22 2.70 -8.31
N PRO A 40 -17.27 2.34 -9.19
CA PRO A 40 -17.53 1.40 -10.28
C PRO A 40 -18.04 0.06 -9.74
N ALA A 41 -18.84 -0.66 -10.54
CA ALA A 41 -19.32 -1.99 -10.18
C ALA A 41 -18.15 -2.95 -9.90
N GLY A 42 -18.22 -3.71 -8.80
CA GLY A 42 -17.14 -4.59 -8.32
C GLY A 42 -16.06 -3.88 -7.50
N PHE A 43 -16.19 -2.56 -7.29
CA PHE A 43 -15.27 -1.74 -6.49
C PHE A 43 -16.01 -0.96 -5.41
N GLU A 44 -17.03 -1.56 -4.79
CA GLU A 44 -17.90 -0.91 -3.81
C GLU A 44 -17.12 -0.40 -2.58
N ALA A 45 -15.97 -1.00 -2.28
CA ALA A 45 -15.06 -0.56 -1.23
C ALA A 45 -14.03 0.51 -1.68
N ALA A 46 -14.20 1.09 -2.87
CA ALA A 46 -13.32 2.14 -3.38
C ALA A 46 -13.42 3.41 -2.54
N GLY A 47 -12.29 4.09 -2.40
CA GLY A 47 -12.17 5.31 -1.62
C GLY A 47 -10.72 5.59 -1.24
N MET A 48 -10.47 6.78 -0.73
CA MET A 48 -9.14 7.23 -0.32
C MET A 48 -8.80 6.71 1.08
N GLY A 49 -7.56 6.26 1.21
CA GLY A 49 -7.01 5.68 2.43
C GLY A 49 -7.72 4.40 2.91
N ARG A 50 -7.16 3.78 3.94
CA ARG A 50 -7.83 2.72 4.70
C ARG A 50 -7.66 2.94 6.19
N LEU A 51 -8.73 2.71 6.94
CA LEU A 51 -8.69 2.53 8.38
C LEU A 51 -8.89 1.05 8.67
N ILE A 52 -7.87 0.43 9.25
CA ILE A 52 -7.82 -0.99 9.57
C ILE A 52 -7.98 -1.13 11.08
N THR A 53 -8.84 -2.03 11.51
CA THR A 53 -8.86 -2.50 12.90
C THR A 53 -8.34 -3.93 12.93
N LEU A 54 -7.29 -4.18 13.70
CA LEU A 54 -6.73 -5.51 13.89
C LEU A 54 -7.61 -6.31 14.85
N ALA A 55 -7.74 -7.61 14.59
CA ALA A 55 -8.44 -8.55 15.46
C ALA A 55 -7.82 -8.58 16.86
N GLN A 56 -6.49 -8.57 16.91
CA GLN A 56 -5.69 -8.46 18.13
C GLN A 56 -4.67 -7.33 17.98
N PRO A 57 -4.40 -6.54 19.04
CA PRO A 57 -3.34 -5.55 19.02
C PRO A 57 -1.99 -6.16 18.67
N GLN A 58 -1.11 -5.37 18.06
CA GLN A 58 0.24 -5.78 17.67
C GLN A 58 1.29 -4.79 18.20
N PRO A 59 2.51 -5.26 18.55
CA PRO A 59 3.60 -4.35 18.91
C PRO A 59 4.09 -3.54 17.70
N LEU A 60 4.42 -2.27 17.94
CA LEU A 60 4.93 -1.37 16.91
C LEU A 60 6.23 -1.90 16.29
N ARG A 61 7.12 -2.51 17.10
CA ARG A 61 8.33 -3.17 16.61
C ARG A 61 8.03 -4.21 15.54
N THR A 62 7.06 -5.09 15.80
CA THR A 62 6.68 -6.17 14.88
C THR A 62 6.15 -5.61 13.56
N LEU A 63 5.28 -4.59 13.63
CA LEU A 63 4.74 -3.92 12.46
C LEU A 63 5.83 -3.23 11.64
N LYS A 64 6.75 -2.52 12.30
CA LYS A 64 7.92 -1.89 11.66
C LYS A 64 8.80 -2.92 10.95
N GLU A 65 9.08 -4.04 11.59
CA GLU A 65 9.96 -5.08 11.04
C GLU A 65 9.34 -5.78 9.82
N ARG A 66 8.04 -6.13 9.90
CA ARG A 66 7.28 -6.66 8.76
C ARG A 66 7.23 -5.66 7.61
N PHE A 67 6.93 -4.40 7.90
CA PHE A 67 6.82 -3.37 6.88
C PHE A 67 8.14 -3.11 6.15
N CYS A 68 9.25 -2.97 6.90
CA CYS A 68 10.59 -2.87 6.32
C CYS A 68 10.93 -4.08 5.43
N ARG A 69 10.69 -5.31 5.92
CA ARG A 69 10.95 -6.54 5.17
C ARG A 69 10.15 -6.60 3.88
N ASN A 70 8.84 -6.36 3.96
CA ASN A 70 7.93 -6.48 2.83
C ASN A 70 8.12 -5.39 1.77
N LEU A 71 8.63 -4.21 2.17
CA LEU A 71 9.07 -3.18 1.23
C LEU A 71 10.47 -3.41 0.66
N GLY A 72 11.24 -4.36 1.19
CA GLY A 72 12.66 -4.52 0.86
C GLY A 72 13.50 -3.29 1.24
N ARG A 73 13.19 -2.66 2.38
CA ARG A 73 13.82 -1.41 2.86
C ARG A 73 14.44 -1.63 4.23
N ASN A 74 15.67 -1.14 4.41
CA ASN A 74 16.39 -1.27 5.68
C ASN A 74 16.04 -0.17 6.69
N ALA A 75 15.49 0.96 6.21
CA ALA A 75 15.18 2.11 7.03
C ALA A 75 13.83 2.72 6.60
N LEU A 76 13.15 3.30 7.59
CA LEU A 76 11.98 4.15 7.46
C LEU A 76 12.06 5.24 8.52
N SER A 77 11.30 6.32 8.36
CA SER A 77 11.16 7.34 9.38
C SER A 77 9.98 7.00 10.29
N ILE A 78 10.20 7.06 11.60
CA ILE A 78 9.18 6.75 12.61
C ILE A 78 9.11 7.88 13.65
N ALA A 79 7.89 8.36 13.91
CA ALA A 79 7.60 9.26 15.02
C ALA A 79 6.78 8.51 16.07
N ILE A 80 7.18 8.61 17.32
CA ILE A 80 6.52 8.01 18.48
C ILE A 80 6.41 9.05 19.61
N PRO A 81 5.49 8.88 20.58
CA PRO A 81 5.44 9.72 21.76
C PRO A 81 6.83 9.82 22.43
N GLN A 82 7.32 11.03 22.65
CA GLN A 82 8.71 11.29 23.04
C GLN A 82 9.11 10.67 24.40
N THR A 83 8.13 10.28 25.21
CA THR A 83 8.32 9.63 26.52
C THR A 83 8.42 8.11 26.44
N LYS A 84 8.33 7.52 25.23
CA LYS A 84 8.33 6.08 25.01
C LYS A 84 9.41 5.69 24.01
N SER A 85 9.87 4.44 24.12
CA SER A 85 10.60 3.73 23.09
C SER A 85 9.67 2.87 22.23
N ILE A 86 10.15 2.44 21.05
CA ILE A 86 9.39 1.55 20.14
C ILE A 86 8.96 0.26 20.87
N ASP A 87 9.80 -0.27 21.77
CA ASP A 87 9.56 -1.51 22.53
C ASP A 87 8.42 -1.41 23.55
N GLU A 88 8.13 -0.20 24.01
CA GLU A 88 7.07 0.07 24.99
C GLU A 88 5.69 0.19 24.32
N ILE A 89 5.63 0.32 23.00
CA ILE A 89 4.39 0.49 22.24
C ILE A 89 3.91 -0.88 21.76
N LYS A 90 3.16 -1.56 22.61
CA LYS A 90 2.71 -2.95 22.40
C LYS A 90 1.28 -3.11 21.89
N GLU A 91 0.49 -2.04 21.94
CA GLU A 91 -0.97 -2.06 21.77
C GLU A 91 -1.42 -1.26 20.55
N ILE A 92 -0.85 -1.51 19.36
CA ILE A 92 -1.39 -0.92 18.12
C ILE A 92 -2.58 -1.77 17.68
N ARG A 93 -3.80 -1.22 17.75
CA ARG A 93 -5.01 -1.92 17.30
C ARG A 93 -5.55 -1.35 16.00
N THR A 94 -5.43 -0.05 15.81
CA THR A 94 -5.93 0.66 14.63
C THR A 94 -4.77 1.20 13.80
N ILE A 95 -4.88 1.04 12.49
CA ILE A 95 -3.88 1.51 11.53
C ILE A 95 -4.59 2.30 10.45
N ALA A 96 -4.22 3.57 10.24
CA ALA A 96 -4.71 4.37 9.14
C ALA A 96 -3.60 4.52 8.10
N VAL A 97 -3.91 4.19 6.83
CA VAL A 97 -2.92 4.22 5.75
C VAL A 97 -3.38 5.11 4.60
N CYS A 98 -2.43 5.84 4.03
CA CYS A 98 -2.62 6.59 2.79
C CYS A 98 -1.26 6.68 2.08
N PRO A 99 -1.02 5.91 1.02
CA PRO A 99 0.17 6.06 0.18
C PRO A 99 0.31 7.51 -0.32
N GLY A 100 1.54 7.96 -0.53
CA GLY A 100 1.86 9.33 -0.96
C GLY A 100 1.81 10.35 0.18
N SER A 101 1.23 11.53 -0.06
CA SER A 101 1.14 12.65 0.88
C SER A 101 -0.15 12.60 1.71
N GLY A 102 -0.26 11.65 2.63
CA GLY A 102 -1.53 11.30 3.27
C GLY A 102 -1.92 12.11 4.52
N ALA A 103 -1.12 13.07 4.96
CA ALA A 103 -1.31 13.73 6.27
C ALA A 103 -2.71 14.32 6.46
N SER A 104 -3.25 15.02 5.46
CA SER A 104 -4.59 15.65 5.51
C SER A 104 -5.74 14.64 5.62
N LEU A 105 -5.55 13.42 5.13
CA LEU A 105 -6.54 12.35 5.22
C LEU A 105 -6.43 11.60 6.55
N LEU A 106 -5.19 11.40 7.03
CA LEU A 106 -4.89 10.63 8.25
C LEU A 106 -5.07 11.45 9.54
N MET A 107 -5.11 12.77 9.41
CA MET A 107 -5.35 13.74 10.48
C MET A 107 -6.67 14.47 10.23
N ARG A 108 -7.60 14.42 11.18
CA ARG A 108 -8.88 15.14 11.10
C ARG A 108 -8.99 16.13 12.25
N ASN A 109 -9.14 17.41 11.93
CA ASN A 109 -9.19 18.49 12.93
C ASN A 109 -8.00 18.46 13.90
N GLY A 110 -6.80 18.21 13.37
CA GLY A 110 -5.57 18.12 14.16
C GLY A 110 -5.40 16.85 15.00
N LYS A 111 -6.29 15.85 14.83
CA LYS A 111 -6.24 14.60 15.57
C LYS A 111 -5.99 13.40 14.64
N PRO A 112 -5.14 12.45 15.04
CA PRO A 112 -4.90 11.24 14.27
C PRO A 112 -6.16 10.34 14.25
N LEU A 113 -6.36 9.61 13.16
CA LEU A 113 -7.50 8.69 13.01
C LEU A 113 -7.28 7.30 13.63
N ALA A 114 -6.04 6.96 14.00
CA ALA A 114 -5.66 5.62 14.45
C ALA A 114 -4.41 5.65 15.34
N ASP A 115 -4.15 4.53 16.03
CA ASP A 115 -2.97 4.33 16.89
C ASP A 115 -1.66 4.42 16.08
N LEU A 116 -1.70 4.02 14.81
CA LEU A 116 -0.60 4.10 13.87
C LEU A 116 -1.06 4.70 12.54
N LEU A 117 -0.36 5.75 12.09
CA LEU A 117 -0.52 6.35 10.78
C LEU A 117 0.61 5.89 9.86
N VAL A 118 0.30 5.44 8.64
CA VAL A 118 1.30 5.03 7.65
C VAL A 118 1.07 5.77 6.33
N THR A 119 2.10 6.48 5.87
CA THR A 119 2.04 7.27 4.63
C THR A 119 3.41 7.38 3.98
N GLY A 120 3.50 8.00 2.80
CA GLY A 120 4.77 8.31 2.18
C GLY A 120 5.48 9.44 2.93
N GLU A 121 4.76 10.53 3.17
CA GLU A 121 5.30 11.75 3.80
C GLU A 121 4.31 12.44 4.74
N MET A 122 4.87 13.10 5.75
CA MET A 122 4.13 13.89 6.74
C MET A 122 5.02 15.04 7.20
N SER A 123 4.44 16.23 7.38
CA SER A 123 5.20 17.38 7.88
C SER A 123 5.64 17.17 9.33
N HIS A 124 6.68 17.90 9.76
CA HIS A 124 7.13 17.84 11.15
C HIS A 124 6.00 18.17 12.14
N HIS A 125 5.18 19.19 11.85
CA HIS A 125 4.11 19.62 12.74
C HIS A 125 2.95 18.62 12.78
N ASP A 126 2.60 17.99 11.66
CA ASP A 126 1.56 16.95 11.64
C ASP A 126 2.03 15.71 12.42
N ALA A 127 3.29 15.31 12.25
CA ALA A 127 3.87 14.21 13.00
C ALA A 127 3.93 14.51 14.50
N LEU A 128 4.31 15.73 14.88
CA LEU A 128 4.30 16.19 16.27
C LEU A 128 2.88 16.15 16.86
N ALA A 129 1.90 16.69 16.16
CA ALA A 129 0.50 16.66 16.60
C ALA A 129 -0.02 15.23 16.75
N ALA A 130 0.34 14.32 15.84
CA ALA A 130 -0.04 12.91 15.94
C ALA A 130 0.53 12.25 17.20
N ILE A 131 1.81 12.44 17.50
CA ILE A 131 2.45 11.82 18.68
C ILE A 131 2.00 12.45 20.01
N GLU A 132 1.67 13.74 20.02
CA GLU A 132 1.09 14.43 21.19
C GLU A 132 -0.34 13.93 21.49
N ASN A 133 -1.06 13.45 20.48
CA ASN A 133 -2.35 12.77 20.63
C ASN A 133 -2.21 11.25 20.88
N GLY A 134 -0.99 10.75 21.08
CA GLY A 134 -0.73 9.36 21.48
C GLY A 134 -0.56 8.37 20.33
N SER A 135 -0.65 8.81 19.07
CA SER A 135 -0.43 7.95 17.90
C SER A 135 1.04 7.83 17.52
N CYS A 136 1.34 6.85 16.68
CA CYS A 136 2.64 6.70 16.02
C CYS A 136 2.51 7.02 14.54
N VAL A 137 3.61 7.38 13.90
CA VAL A 137 3.66 7.64 12.45
C VAL A 137 4.82 6.86 11.85
N MET A 138 4.57 6.09 10.79
CA MET A 138 5.60 5.53 9.93
C MET A 138 5.53 6.18 8.54
N THR A 139 6.67 6.68 8.07
CA THR A 139 6.82 7.27 6.73
C THR A 139 7.94 6.59 5.96
N VAL A 140 7.71 6.35 4.67
CA VAL A 140 8.65 5.61 3.81
C VAL A 140 9.10 6.39 2.57
N PHE A 141 8.82 7.70 2.50
CA PHE A 141 8.87 8.53 1.30
C PHE A 141 7.79 8.18 0.28
N HIS A 142 7.44 9.19 -0.54
CA HIS A 142 6.27 9.17 -1.41
C HIS A 142 6.31 7.98 -2.38
N SER A 143 7.37 7.89 -3.19
CA SER A 143 7.44 6.88 -4.25
C SER A 143 7.54 5.47 -3.68
N ASN A 144 8.22 5.29 -2.55
CA ASN A 144 8.36 3.96 -1.94
C ASN A 144 7.03 3.43 -1.37
N SER A 145 6.14 4.33 -0.93
CA SER A 145 4.80 3.94 -0.45
C SER A 145 3.85 3.49 -1.57
N GLU A 146 4.17 3.79 -2.83
CA GLU A 146 3.31 3.52 -3.98
C GLU A 146 3.89 2.49 -4.94
N ARG A 147 5.20 2.55 -5.22
CA ARG A 147 5.83 1.75 -6.27
C ARG A 147 5.84 0.26 -5.98
N GLY A 148 5.86 -0.14 -4.70
CA GLY A 148 5.72 -1.55 -4.34
C GLY A 148 4.41 -2.16 -4.84
N TYR A 149 3.32 -1.38 -4.90
CA TYR A 149 2.06 -1.83 -5.48
C TYR A 149 2.18 -2.10 -6.98
N VAL A 150 2.92 -1.26 -7.71
CA VAL A 150 3.14 -1.44 -9.16
C VAL A 150 3.84 -2.78 -9.42
N GLN A 151 4.87 -3.08 -8.62
CA GLN A 151 5.71 -4.26 -8.78
C GLN A 151 5.00 -5.54 -8.30
N GLY A 152 4.40 -5.50 -7.11
CA GLY A 152 3.84 -6.68 -6.45
C GLY A 152 2.43 -7.04 -6.89
N GLU A 153 1.60 -6.06 -7.24
CA GLU A 153 0.16 -6.29 -7.39
C GLU A 153 -0.40 -5.83 -8.75
N LEU A 154 -0.09 -4.62 -9.20
CA LEU A 154 -0.62 -4.10 -10.48
C LEU A 154 -0.07 -4.90 -11.67
N ARG A 155 1.23 -5.19 -11.70
CA ARG A 155 1.85 -6.01 -12.76
C ARG A 155 1.15 -7.35 -12.90
N ARG A 156 0.90 -8.02 -11.78
CA ARG A 156 0.21 -9.32 -11.74
C ARG A 156 -1.22 -9.19 -12.23
N LYS A 157 -2.00 -8.24 -11.70
CA LYS A 157 -3.40 -8.00 -12.12
C LYS A 157 -3.51 -7.71 -13.60
N LEU A 158 -2.65 -6.85 -14.14
CA LEU A 158 -2.62 -6.54 -15.56
C LEU A 158 -2.27 -7.77 -16.40
N ARG A 159 -1.31 -8.58 -15.95
CA ARG A 159 -0.95 -9.82 -16.64
C ARG A 159 -2.13 -10.79 -16.67
N ASP A 160 -2.81 -10.97 -15.54
CA ASP A 160 -3.96 -11.87 -15.41
C ASP A 160 -5.10 -11.42 -16.34
N GLU A 161 -5.43 -10.13 -16.35
CA GLU A 161 -6.46 -9.56 -17.24
C GLU A 161 -6.08 -9.68 -18.72
N LEU A 162 -4.83 -9.37 -19.07
CA LEU A 162 -4.33 -9.49 -20.44
C LEU A 162 -4.31 -10.94 -20.92
N SER A 163 -4.05 -11.91 -20.04
CA SER A 163 -4.09 -13.33 -20.42
C SER A 163 -5.46 -13.78 -20.94
N VAL A 164 -6.52 -13.13 -20.46
CA VAL A 164 -7.90 -13.39 -20.87
C VAL A 164 -8.32 -12.53 -22.06
N ALA A 165 -7.88 -11.26 -22.10
CA ALA A 165 -8.29 -10.31 -23.12
C ALA A 165 -7.49 -10.41 -24.43
N TRP A 166 -6.19 -10.71 -24.34
CA TRP A 166 -5.26 -10.72 -25.47
C TRP A 166 -5.67 -11.67 -26.61
N PRO A 167 -6.08 -12.93 -26.35
CA PRO A 167 -6.48 -13.83 -27.44
C PRO A 167 -7.69 -13.30 -28.24
N LYS A 168 -8.62 -12.61 -27.57
CA LYS A 168 -9.81 -12.02 -28.22
C LYS A 168 -9.43 -10.83 -29.08
N TYR A 169 -8.57 -9.96 -28.55
CA TYR A 169 -8.09 -8.78 -29.27
C TYR A 169 -7.27 -9.17 -30.50
N LYS A 170 -6.33 -10.11 -30.34
CA LYS A 170 -5.52 -10.69 -31.41
C LYS A 170 -6.39 -11.26 -32.54
N SER A 171 -7.45 -12.00 -32.19
CA SER A 171 -8.40 -12.54 -33.16
C SER A 171 -9.14 -11.44 -33.93
N SER A 172 -9.52 -10.35 -33.26
CA SER A 172 -10.16 -9.19 -33.91
C SER A 172 -9.21 -8.44 -34.85
N MET A 173 -7.93 -8.29 -34.47
CA MET A 173 -6.92 -7.63 -35.31
C MET A 173 -6.56 -8.43 -36.55
N ALA A 174 -6.46 -9.76 -36.41
CA ALA A 174 -6.24 -10.64 -37.56
C ALA A 174 -7.35 -10.51 -38.61
N GLN A 175 -8.59 -10.26 -38.16
CA GLN A 175 -9.75 -10.06 -39.05
C GLN A 175 -9.77 -8.69 -39.73
N SER A 176 -9.10 -7.66 -39.20
CA SER A 176 -9.06 -6.34 -39.85
C SER A 176 -8.13 -6.30 -41.06
N GLY A 177 -7.15 -7.23 -41.14
CA GLY A 177 -6.16 -7.29 -42.22
C GLY A 177 -5.14 -6.15 -42.21
N GLU A 178 -5.15 -5.30 -41.18
CA GLU A 178 -4.27 -4.12 -41.06
C GLU A 178 -2.89 -4.43 -40.45
N TRP A 179 -2.71 -5.64 -39.89
CA TRP A 179 -1.53 -6.01 -39.09
C TRP A 179 -0.86 -7.26 -39.65
N SER A 180 0.48 -7.25 -39.70
CA SER A 180 1.26 -8.36 -40.24
C SER A 180 1.26 -9.60 -39.34
N GLU A 181 1.48 -10.78 -39.93
CA GLU A 181 1.70 -12.03 -39.18
C GLU A 181 2.88 -11.95 -38.22
N ASP A 182 3.89 -11.11 -38.48
CA ASP A 182 5.01 -10.90 -37.54
C ASP A 182 4.57 -10.25 -36.21
N VAL A 183 3.53 -9.41 -36.24
CA VAL A 183 2.97 -8.75 -35.04
C VAL A 183 1.96 -9.66 -34.35
N LEU A 184 1.23 -10.46 -35.13
CA LEU A 184 0.20 -11.39 -34.65
C LEU A 184 0.72 -12.83 -34.44
N GLY A 185 2.00 -13.09 -34.68
CA GLY A 185 2.57 -14.44 -34.64
C GLY A 185 3.00 -14.87 -33.23
N GLY A 186 3.29 -13.91 -32.35
CA GLY A 186 3.64 -14.17 -30.96
C GLY A 186 2.42 -14.48 -30.10
N ASP A 187 2.46 -15.56 -29.32
CA ASP A 187 1.41 -15.88 -28.33
C ASP A 187 1.57 -15.12 -27.01
N ASP A 188 2.76 -14.53 -26.80
CA ASP A 188 3.14 -13.98 -25.51
C ASP A 188 3.12 -12.45 -25.49
N PHE A 189 2.52 -11.90 -24.45
CA PHE A 189 2.66 -10.50 -24.05
C PHE A 189 3.51 -10.44 -22.78
N GLU A 190 4.20 -9.32 -22.58
CA GLU A 190 4.89 -9.06 -21.32
C GLU A 190 4.34 -7.80 -20.66
N VAL A 191 4.18 -7.85 -19.33
CA VAL A 191 3.87 -6.67 -18.53
C VAL A 191 5.13 -6.28 -17.77
N GLU A 192 5.71 -5.15 -18.17
CA GLU A 192 6.89 -4.55 -17.55
C GLU A 192 6.53 -3.23 -16.85
N TYR A 193 7.41 -2.79 -15.96
CA TYR A 193 7.32 -1.50 -15.28
C TYR A 193 8.69 -0.80 -15.31
N SER A 194 8.69 0.54 -15.21
CA SER A 194 9.93 1.32 -15.21
C SER A 194 10.84 0.91 -14.04
N LYS A 195 12.07 0.49 -14.37
CA LYS A 195 13.14 0.18 -13.41
C LYS A 195 13.97 1.42 -13.03
N VAL A 196 13.78 2.54 -13.74
CA VAL A 196 14.53 3.79 -13.55
C VAL A 196 13.82 4.72 -12.57
N ASP A 197 12.48 4.72 -12.59
CA ASP A 197 11.69 5.56 -11.69
C ASP A 197 11.99 5.19 -10.24
N ALA A 198 12.33 6.18 -9.43
CA ALA A 198 12.70 6.00 -8.04
C ALA A 198 12.26 7.23 -7.23
N ASP A 199 12.29 7.07 -5.90
CA ASP A 199 12.12 8.22 -5.03
C ASP A 199 13.26 9.23 -5.26
N PRO A 200 12.97 10.55 -5.29
CA PRO A 200 14.01 11.56 -5.48
C PRO A 200 14.98 11.64 -4.29
N TYR A 201 14.63 11.08 -3.13
CA TYR A 201 15.48 11.07 -1.94
C TYR A 201 16.30 9.77 -1.83
N GLN A 202 17.55 9.93 -1.41
CA GLN A 202 18.42 8.82 -1.01
C GLN A 202 18.66 8.86 0.49
N ILE A 203 18.66 7.69 1.13
CA ILE A 203 19.03 7.55 2.54
C ILE A 203 20.55 7.36 2.60
N ILE A 204 21.22 8.25 3.31
CA ILE A 204 22.66 8.16 3.60
C ILE A 204 22.79 7.56 5.01
N LEU A 205 23.53 6.45 5.14
CA LEU A 205 23.75 5.71 6.39
C LEU A 205 25.11 6.02 6.99
#